data_AF-A0A356KET8-F1
#
_entry.id   AF-A0A356KET8-F1
#
_cell.length_a   1.000
_cell.length_b   1.000
_cell.length_c   1.000
_cell.angle_alpha   90.00
_cell.angle_beta   90.00
_cell.angle_gamma   90.00
#
_symmetry.space_group_name_H-M   'P 1'
#
loop_
_entity.id
_entity.type
_entity.pdbx_description
1 polymer ?
#
loop_
_entity_poly.entity_id
_entity_poly.type
_entity_poly.pdbx_seq_one_letter_code
_entity_poly.pdbx_strand_id
1 'polypeptide(L)'
;MSLLEKIKGLFGKTPLPEETRVLLSGVGDVDELRRGLDEIVTRNEVEARDIEREIEKLARMETAQKERIGGGDLNKREKTNILREIKRLRRRMDSLEKRHRIHQDNIDLHLGLFDRITEMQAMEMKAVSQAQIEELSADYDEKLESHRDLVATGKAASGMEDLYEDSAEQAELAALEAEILAELGEDKEEPEDEVELDEEPVAEEPQAKEPERTPVEAAARKRSLEEELARLEAAEQQIDSEDERALELE
;
A
#
# COMPACT_ATOMS: atom_id res chain seq x y z
N MET A 1 -16.60 30.41 -24.43
CA MET A 1 -16.06 29.83 -23.20
C MET A 1 -14.87 28.99 -23.56
N SER A 2 -13.73 29.22 -22.91
CA SER A 2 -12.54 28.39 -23.10
C SER A 2 -12.76 26.99 -22.52
N LEU A 3 -11.99 26.00 -22.98
CA LEU A 3 -12.01 24.65 -22.42
C LEU A 3 -11.76 24.65 -20.91
N LEU A 4 -10.83 25.48 -20.46
CA LEU A 4 -10.50 25.64 -19.05
C LEU A 4 -11.70 26.17 -18.24
N GLU A 5 -12.46 27.13 -18.78
CA GLU A 5 -13.69 27.61 -18.12
C GLU A 5 -14.75 26.52 -18.02
N LYS A 6 -14.87 25.67 -19.05
CA LYS A 6 -15.78 24.51 -19.02
C LYS A 6 -15.35 23.49 -17.96
N ILE A 7 -14.06 23.17 -17.90
CA ILE A 7 -13.44 22.30 -16.89
C ILE A 7 -13.69 22.88 -15.49
N LYS A 8 -13.34 24.15 -15.24
CA LYS A 8 -13.57 24.81 -13.94
C LYS A 8 -15.05 24.87 -13.58
N GLY A 9 -15.95 25.07 -14.55
CA GLY A 9 -17.39 25.11 -14.35
C GLY A 9 -18.02 23.75 -14.03
N LEU A 10 -17.48 22.67 -14.61
CA LEU A 10 -17.86 21.29 -14.31
C LEU A 10 -17.39 20.90 -12.92
N PHE A 11 -16.10 21.06 -12.65
CA PHE A 11 -15.49 20.58 -11.42
C PHE A 11 -15.64 21.54 -10.23
N GLY A 12 -16.00 22.81 -10.46
CA GLY A 12 -16.21 23.79 -9.39
C GLY A 12 -17.50 23.59 -8.60
N LYS A 13 -18.46 22.82 -9.14
CA LYS A 13 -19.70 22.45 -8.44
C LYS A 13 -19.52 21.22 -7.56
N THR A 14 -18.46 20.47 -7.81
CA THR A 14 -18.21 19.18 -7.18
C THR A 14 -17.20 19.37 -6.03
N PRO A 15 -17.48 18.90 -4.80
CA PRO A 15 -16.49 18.92 -3.72
C PRO A 15 -15.33 17.97 -4.04
N LEU A 16 -14.30 18.56 -4.63
CA LEU A 16 -13.00 17.96 -4.85
C LEU A 16 -12.12 18.04 -3.61
N PRO A 17 -11.07 17.20 -3.51
CA PRO A 17 -9.99 17.37 -2.55
C PRO A 17 -9.45 18.80 -2.55
N GLU A 18 -9.00 19.26 -1.38
CA GLU A 18 -8.58 20.66 -1.18
C GLU A 18 -7.43 21.04 -2.11
N GLU A 19 -6.44 20.15 -2.28
CA GLU A 19 -5.31 20.35 -3.18
C GLU A 19 -5.75 20.56 -4.63
N THR A 20 -6.66 19.73 -5.13
CA THR A 20 -7.23 19.85 -6.48
C THR A 20 -8.04 21.13 -6.65
N ARG A 21 -8.76 21.56 -5.61
CA ARG A 21 -9.54 22.82 -5.64
C ARG A 21 -8.62 24.04 -5.74
N VAL A 22 -7.53 24.02 -4.96
CA VAL A 22 -6.50 25.06 -5.00
C VAL A 22 -5.87 25.10 -6.40
N LEU A 23 -5.50 23.94 -6.94
CA LEU A 23 -4.93 23.82 -8.29
C LEU A 23 -5.88 24.38 -9.36
N LEU A 24 -7.14 23.94 -9.40
CA LEU A 24 -8.14 24.42 -10.36
C LEU A 24 -8.37 25.94 -10.27
N SER A 25 -8.25 26.53 -9.08
CA SER A 25 -8.43 27.97 -8.91
C SER A 25 -7.24 28.78 -9.45
N GLY A 26 -6.01 28.28 -9.29
CA GLY A 26 -4.76 29.01 -9.58
C GLY A 26 -4.24 28.86 -11.01
N VAL A 27 -4.65 27.81 -11.73
CA VAL A 27 -4.11 27.48 -13.04
C VAL A 27 -4.64 28.38 -14.18
N GLY A 28 -3.75 28.79 -15.10
CA GLY A 28 -4.03 29.66 -16.24
C GLY A 28 -4.36 28.94 -17.56
N ASP A 29 -3.90 27.71 -17.73
CA ASP A 29 -4.15 26.89 -18.93
C ASP A 29 -4.40 25.40 -18.63
N VAL A 30 -4.76 24.61 -19.64
CA VAL A 30 -5.07 23.18 -19.43
C VAL A 30 -3.81 22.33 -19.25
N ASP A 31 -2.67 22.75 -19.77
CA ASP A 31 -1.41 22.01 -19.69
C ASP A 31 -0.78 22.13 -18.29
N GLU A 32 -0.86 23.31 -17.68
CA GLU A 32 -0.56 23.56 -16.27
C GLU A 32 -1.45 22.73 -15.34
N LEU A 33 -2.75 22.59 -15.67
CA LEU A 33 -3.67 21.78 -14.89
C LEU A 33 -3.27 20.31 -14.93
N ARG A 34 -2.93 19.80 -16.12
CA ARG A 34 -2.47 18.42 -16.30
C ARG A 34 -1.18 18.14 -15.53
N ARG A 35 -0.19 19.04 -15.63
CA ARG A 35 1.06 18.92 -14.86
C ARG A 35 0.81 18.92 -13.36
N GLY A 36 -0.04 19.81 -12.86
CA GLY A 36 -0.37 19.85 -11.44
C GLY A 36 -1.11 18.60 -10.96
N LEU A 37 -1.99 18.02 -11.80
CA LEU A 37 -2.63 16.74 -11.48
C LEU A 37 -1.62 15.59 -11.46
N ASP A 38 -0.70 15.53 -12.43
CA ASP A 38 0.37 14.54 -12.49
C ASP A 38 1.29 14.61 -11.26
N GLU A 39 1.61 15.83 -10.80
CA GLU A 39 2.40 16.05 -9.58
C GLU A 39 1.68 15.53 -8.32
N ILE A 40 0.37 15.77 -8.21
CA ILE A 40 -0.44 15.28 -7.09
C ILE A 40 -0.52 13.74 -7.13
N VAL A 41 -0.77 13.15 -8.31
CA VAL A 41 -0.79 11.69 -8.50
C VAL A 41 0.55 11.09 -8.09
N THR A 42 1.66 11.64 -8.60
CA THR A 42 3.01 11.14 -8.29
C THR A 42 3.29 11.20 -6.79
N ARG A 43 2.89 12.29 -6.10
CA ARG A 43 3.05 12.40 -4.65
C ARG A 43 2.24 11.33 -3.91
N ASN A 44 0.96 11.17 -4.26
CA ASN A 44 0.11 10.16 -3.64
C ASN A 44 0.63 8.74 -3.90
N GLU A 45 1.18 8.44 -5.08
CA GLU A 45 1.80 7.15 -5.38
C GLU A 45 3.01 6.86 -4.48
N VAL A 46 3.86 7.86 -4.26
CA VAL A 46 5.02 7.73 -3.38
C VAL A 46 4.56 7.48 -1.94
N GLU A 47 3.61 8.28 -1.45
CA GLU A 47 3.05 8.11 -0.10
C GLU A 47 2.36 6.76 0.07
N ALA A 48 1.59 6.30 -0.92
CA ALA A 48 0.97 4.98 -0.91
C ALA A 48 2.01 3.85 -0.84
N ARG A 49 3.08 3.92 -1.65
CA ARG A 49 4.17 2.93 -1.64
C ARG A 49 4.94 2.92 -0.31
N ASP A 50 5.16 4.08 0.29
CA ASP A 50 5.84 4.15 1.59
C ASP A 50 4.96 3.56 2.71
N ILE A 51 3.64 3.78 2.65
CA ILE A 51 2.69 3.14 3.55
C ILE A 51 2.68 1.61 3.35
N GLU A 52 2.67 1.13 2.11
CA GLU A 52 2.74 -0.33 1.81
C GLU A 52 3.98 -0.98 2.42
N ARG A 53 5.15 -0.34 2.27
CA ARG A 53 6.41 -0.82 2.87
C ARG A 53 6.34 -0.84 4.39
N GLU A 54 5.70 0.17 5.00
CA GLU A 54 5.52 0.21 6.46
C GLU A 54 4.58 -0.91 6.93
N ILE A 55 3.47 -1.17 6.23
CA ILE A 55 2.57 -2.28 6.52
C ILE A 55 3.32 -3.61 6.41
N GLU A 56 4.08 -3.83 5.33
CA GLU A 56 4.86 -5.06 5.15
C GLU A 56 5.86 -5.28 6.30
N LYS A 57 6.53 -4.21 6.74
CA LYS A 57 7.44 -4.27 7.90
C LYS A 57 6.71 -4.66 9.19
N LEU A 58 5.55 -4.06 9.44
CA LEU A 58 4.75 -4.36 10.63
C LEU A 58 4.19 -5.79 10.59
N ALA A 59 3.79 -6.28 9.41
CA ALA A 59 3.32 -7.65 9.21
C ALA A 59 4.43 -8.66 9.51
N ARG A 60 5.65 -8.43 9.00
CA ARG A 60 6.82 -9.28 9.33
C ARG A 60 7.11 -9.30 10.83
N MET A 61 7.00 -8.14 11.51
CA MET A 61 7.15 -8.07 12.96
C MET A 61 6.04 -8.84 13.68
N GLU A 62 4.79 -8.74 13.22
CA GLU A 62 3.67 -9.50 13.78
C GLU A 62 3.91 -11.01 13.65
N THR A 63 4.26 -11.50 12.45
CA THR A 63 4.55 -12.91 12.21
C THR A 63 5.66 -13.43 13.12
N ALA A 64 6.77 -12.69 13.24
CA ALA A 64 7.86 -13.07 14.14
C ALA A 64 7.41 -13.16 15.61
N GLN A 65 6.50 -12.28 16.05
CA GLN A 65 5.95 -12.33 17.41
C GLN A 65 4.95 -13.48 17.58
N LYS A 66 4.14 -13.80 16.55
CA LYS A 66 3.26 -14.99 16.54
C LYS A 66 4.07 -16.28 16.64
N GLU A 67 5.14 -16.42 15.87
CA GLU A 67 6.05 -17.58 15.91
C GLU A 67 6.67 -17.77 17.30
N ARG A 68 7.06 -16.68 17.98
CA ARG A 68 7.57 -16.76 19.37
C ARG A 68 6.52 -17.30 20.33
N ILE A 69 5.24 -16.97 20.14
CA ILE A 69 4.14 -17.54 20.93
C ILE A 69 3.97 -19.03 20.62
N GLY A 70 3.97 -19.40 19.34
CA GLY A 70 3.86 -20.79 18.89
C GLY A 70 5.02 -21.68 19.36
N GLY A 71 6.22 -21.12 19.52
CA GLY A 71 7.40 -21.83 20.01
C GLY A 71 7.29 -22.31 21.47
N GLY A 72 6.33 -21.82 22.25
CA GLY A 72 5.98 -22.36 23.57
C GLY A 72 6.94 -22.05 24.75
N ASP A 73 8.17 -21.62 24.48
CA ASP A 73 9.18 -21.31 25.51
C ASP A 73 9.06 -19.86 26.06
N LEU A 74 7.86 -19.47 26.50
CA LEU A 74 7.60 -18.12 27.03
C LEU A 74 7.03 -18.15 28.45
N ASN A 75 7.53 -17.26 29.31
CA ASN A 75 6.92 -16.99 30.60
C ASN A 75 5.54 -16.32 30.41
N LYS A 76 4.59 -16.54 31.33
CA LYS A 76 3.25 -15.93 31.30
C LYS A 76 3.30 -14.42 31.09
N ARG A 77 4.22 -13.72 31.77
CA ARG A 77 4.40 -12.27 31.63
C ARG A 77 4.93 -11.86 30.26
N GLU A 78 5.86 -12.62 29.71
CA GLU A 78 6.43 -12.39 28.38
C GLU A 78 5.37 -12.63 27.30
N LYS A 79 4.61 -13.70 27.43
CA LYS A 79 3.48 -14.01 26.56
C LYS A 79 2.43 -12.90 26.55
N THR A 80 2.02 -12.38 27.71
CA THR A 80 1.10 -11.23 27.79
C THR A 80 1.68 -9.98 27.13
N ASN A 81 2.98 -9.71 27.30
CA ASN A 81 3.62 -8.57 26.67
C ASN A 81 3.65 -8.70 25.13
N ILE A 82 3.98 -9.89 24.62
CA ILE A 82 4.01 -10.17 23.18
C ILE A 82 2.61 -10.06 22.58
N LEU A 83 1.57 -10.60 23.23
CA LEU A 83 0.18 -10.46 22.76
C LEU A 83 -0.26 -8.98 22.72
N ARG A 84 0.14 -8.17 23.70
CA ARG A 84 -0.12 -6.71 23.69
C ARG A 84 0.63 -6.01 22.57
N GLU A 85 1.85 -6.44 22.26
CA GLU A 85 2.63 -5.91 21.15
C GLU A 85 1.97 -6.24 19.81
N ILE A 86 1.55 -7.49 19.59
CA ILE A 86 0.78 -7.92 18.40
C ILE A 86 -0.48 -7.06 18.23
N LYS A 87 -1.24 -6.85 19.30
CA LYS A 87 -2.44 -5.98 19.25
C LYS A 87 -2.11 -4.54 18.85
N ARG A 88 -0.98 -3.99 19.30
CA ARG A 88 -0.51 -2.65 18.90
C ARG A 88 -0.08 -2.62 17.44
N LEU A 89 0.60 -3.66 16.95
CA LEU A 89 1.00 -3.80 15.55
C LEU A 89 -0.23 -3.82 14.64
N ARG A 90 -1.22 -4.68 14.93
CA ARG A 90 -2.49 -4.75 14.18
C ARG A 90 -3.19 -3.40 14.08
N ARG A 91 -3.38 -2.70 15.20
CA ARG A 91 -3.99 -1.35 15.22
C ARG A 91 -3.23 -0.34 14.36
N ARG A 92 -1.89 -0.40 14.36
CA ARG A 92 -1.07 0.48 13.52
C ARG A 92 -1.22 0.14 12.04
N MET A 93 -1.26 -1.14 11.69
CA MET A 93 -1.53 -1.61 10.33
C MET A 93 -2.91 -1.16 9.86
N ASP A 94 -3.97 -1.36 10.64
CA ASP A 94 -5.33 -0.91 10.30
C ASP A 94 -5.37 0.60 10.00
N SER A 95 -4.64 1.40 10.80
CA SER A 95 -4.54 2.84 10.59
C SER A 95 -3.75 3.21 9.33
N LEU A 96 -2.73 2.43 8.97
CA LEU A 96 -1.95 2.61 7.75
C LEU A 96 -2.75 2.19 6.52
N GLU A 97 -3.44 1.05 6.56
CA GLU A 97 -4.32 0.57 5.49
C GLU A 97 -5.42 1.58 5.18
N LYS A 98 -6.03 2.20 6.19
CA LYS A 98 -7.00 3.27 5.98
C LYS A 98 -6.39 4.46 5.23
N ARG A 99 -5.17 4.87 5.60
CA ARG A 99 -4.46 5.97 4.90
C ARG A 99 -4.08 5.58 3.47
N HIS A 100 -3.59 4.35 3.27
CA HIS A 100 -3.26 3.80 1.97
C HIS A 100 -4.46 3.83 1.03
N ARG A 101 -5.64 3.36 1.48
CA ARG A 101 -6.89 3.44 0.72
C ARG A 101 -7.23 4.86 0.30
N ILE A 102 -7.08 5.84 1.21
CA ILE A 102 -7.31 7.26 0.89
C ILE A 102 -6.37 7.73 -0.24
N HIS A 103 -5.08 7.37 -0.21
CA HIS A 103 -4.16 7.73 -1.29
C HIS A 103 -4.48 7.03 -2.60
N GLN A 104 -4.88 5.75 -2.57
CA GLN A 104 -5.35 5.02 -3.76
C GLN A 104 -6.58 5.68 -4.37
N ASP A 105 -7.60 5.99 -3.55
CA ASP A 105 -8.82 6.64 -3.99
C ASP A 105 -8.52 8.03 -4.60
N ASN A 106 -7.59 8.79 -4.01
CA ASN A 106 -7.14 10.07 -4.56
C ASN A 106 -6.42 9.90 -5.92
N ILE A 107 -5.57 8.87 -6.07
CA ILE A 107 -4.90 8.54 -7.34
C ILE A 107 -5.95 8.25 -8.41
N ASP A 108 -6.89 7.34 -8.13
CA ASP A 108 -7.94 6.96 -9.06
C ASP A 108 -8.82 8.15 -9.46
N LEU A 109 -9.14 9.02 -8.50
CA LEU A 109 -9.86 10.25 -8.76
C LEU A 109 -9.10 11.18 -9.72
N HIS A 110 -7.81 11.40 -9.49
CA HIS A 110 -7.00 12.29 -10.32
C HIS A 110 -6.71 11.71 -11.71
N LEU A 111 -6.50 10.40 -11.83
CA LEU A 111 -6.42 9.73 -13.12
C LEU A 111 -7.75 9.85 -13.89
N GLY A 112 -8.89 9.68 -13.20
CA GLY A 112 -10.21 9.90 -13.78
C GLY A 112 -10.43 11.35 -14.27
N LEU A 113 -9.93 12.34 -13.52
CA LEU A 113 -9.91 13.74 -13.97
C LEU A 113 -9.06 13.92 -15.23
N PHE A 114 -7.88 13.30 -15.26
CA PHE A 114 -6.96 13.40 -16.38
C PHE A 114 -7.56 12.82 -17.67
N ASP A 115 -8.16 11.64 -17.59
CA ASP A 115 -8.85 10.99 -18.71
C ASP A 115 -9.98 11.88 -19.23
N ARG A 116 -10.77 12.44 -18.31
CA ARG A 116 -11.89 13.32 -18.66
C ARG A 116 -11.44 14.60 -19.33
N ILE A 117 -10.37 15.24 -18.84
CA ILE A 117 -9.77 16.42 -19.48
C ILE A 117 -9.30 16.06 -20.89
N THR A 118 -8.65 14.91 -21.05
CA THR A 118 -8.15 14.43 -22.34
C THR A 118 -9.29 14.16 -23.31
N GLU A 119 -10.39 13.56 -22.87
CA GLU A 119 -11.60 13.37 -23.67
C GLU A 119 -12.24 14.69 -24.09
N MET A 120 -12.33 15.66 -23.19
CA MET A 120 -12.85 17.00 -23.53
C MET A 120 -11.96 17.72 -24.55
N GLN A 121 -10.63 17.63 -24.42
CA GLN A 121 -9.70 18.13 -25.42
C GLN A 121 -9.92 17.46 -26.78
N ALA A 122 -10.07 16.13 -26.81
CA ALA A 122 -10.31 15.37 -28.03
C ALA A 122 -11.66 15.72 -28.69
N MET A 123 -12.71 15.94 -27.89
CA MET A 123 -14.02 16.35 -28.36
C MET A 123 -14.03 17.78 -28.91
N GLU A 124 -13.31 18.70 -28.27
CA GLU A 124 -13.15 20.07 -28.76
C GLU A 124 -12.41 20.10 -30.09
N MET A 125 -11.34 19.30 -30.24
CA MET A 125 -10.63 19.13 -31.52
C MET A 125 -11.53 18.54 -32.63
N LYS A 126 -12.56 17.77 -32.27
CA LYS A 126 -13.52 17.15 -33.20
C LYS A 126 -14.81 17.97 -33.40
N ALA A 127 -14.91 19.17 -32.82
CA ALA A 127 -16.10 20.04 -32.88
C ALA A 127 -17.41 19.33 -32.45
N VAL A 128 -17.32 18.48 -31.43
CA VAL A 128 -18.43 17.72 -30.88
C VAL A 128 -19.44 18.62 -30.15
N SER A 129 -20.73 18.24 -30.15
CA SER A 129 -21.80 19.03 -29.55
C SER A 129 -21.74 19.05 -28.01
N GLN A 130 -22.15 20.17 -27.42
CA GLN A 130 -22.11 20.40 -25.97
C GLN A 130 -22.89 19.34 -25.16
N ALA A 131 -23.92 18.72 -25.74
CA ALA A 131 -24.71 17.68 -25.09
C ALA A 131 -23.90 16.41 -24.76
N GLN A 132 -22.94 16.02 -25.60
CA GLN A 132 -22.08 14.85 -25.34
C GLN A 132 -21.02 15.15 -24.26
N ILE A 133 -20.65 16.42 -24.10
CA ILE A 133 -19.78 16.86 -23.01
C ILE A 133 -20.54 16.81 -21.67
N GLU A 134 -21.84 17.11 -21.66
CA GLU A 134 -22.68 17.09 -20.45
C GLU A 134 -22.99 15.66 -19.98
N GLU A 135 -23.25 14.71 -20.88
CA GLU A 135 -23.46 13.29 -20.53
C GLU A 135 -22.27 12.73 -19.76
N LEU A 136 -21.08 12.89 -20.31
CA LEU A 136 -19.86 12.36 -19.71
C LEU A 136 -19.48 13.11 -18.40
N SER A 137 -20.07 14.27 -18.12
CA SER A 137 -19.90 14.93 -16.82
C SER A 137 -20.79 14.35 -15.73
N ALA A 138 -21.97 13.86 -16.10
CA ALA A 138 -22.85 13.16 -15.18
C ALA A 138 -22.20 11.86 -14.68
N ASP A 139 -21.55 11.10 -15.57
CA ASP A 139 -20.82 9.86 -15.21
C ASP A 139 -19.70 10.11 -14.19
N TYR A 140 -19.05 11.27 -14.27
CA TYR A 140 -17.99 11.64 -13.34
C TYR A 140 -18.54 12.09 -11.98
N ASP A 141 -19.67 12.82 -11.98
CA ASP A 141 -20.33 13.21 -10.74
C ASP A 141 -20.81 11.98 -9.94
N GLU A 142 -21.28 10.92 -10.61
CA GLU A 142 -21.65 9.65 -9.98
C GLU A 142 -20.44 8.95 -9.31
N LYS A 143 -19.30 8.87 -10.01
CA LYS A 143 -18.06 8.34 -9.43
C LYS A 143 -17.59 9.18 -8.23
N LEU A 144 -17.72 10.50 -8.31
CA LEU A 144 -17.36 11.39 -7.20
C LEU A 144 -18.28 11.24 -5.98
N GLU A 145 -19.56 10.94 -6.20
CA GLU A 145 -20.49 10.64 -5.11
C GLU A 145 -20.09 9.34 -4.40
N SER A 146 -19.74 8.29 -5.14
CA SER A 146 -19.24 7.04 -4.56
C SER A 146 -17.96 7.22 -3.74
N HIS A 147 -17.03 8.04 -4.22
CA HIS A 147 -15.80 8.39 -3.50
C HIS A 147 -16.09 9.12 -2.18
N ARG A 148 -17.11 9.98 -2.12
CA ARG A 148 -17.48 10.68 -0.88
C ARG A 148 -18.01 9.74 0.18
N ASP A 149 -18.87 8.81 -0.21
CA ASP A 149 -19.46 7.86 0.73
C ASP A 149 -18.37 7.01 1.41
N LEU A 150 -17.32 6.66 0.65
CA LEU A 150 -16.13 5.98 1.16
C LEU A 150 -15.29 6.85 2.11
N VAL A 151 -15.00 8.10 1.73
CA VAL A 151 -14.22 9.00 2.60
C VAL A 151 -14.99 9.34 3.89
N ALA A 152 -16.31 9.51 3.80
CA ALA A 152 -17.17 9.80 4.95
C ALA A 152 -17.25 8.61 5.92
N THR A 153 -17.39 7.39 5.40
CA THR A 153 -17.35 6.16 6.21
C THR A 153 -15.97 5.92 6.82
N GLY A 154 -14.89 6.20 6.08
CA GLY A 154 -13.52 6.15 6.60
C GLY A 154 -13.26 7.13 7.75
N LYS A 155 -13.80 8.35 7.67
CA LYS A 155 -13.69 9.36 8.75
C LYS A 155 -14.50 8.98 9.98
N ALA A 156 -15.73 8.48 9.82
CA ALA A 156 -16.58 8.08 10.94
C ALA A 156 -15.97 6.88 11.72
N ALA A 157 -15.33 5.95 11.02
CA ALA A 157 -14.62 4.81 11.62
C ALA A 157 -13.24 5.17 12.21
N SER A 158 -12.83 6.44 12.18
CA SER A 158 -11.62 6.95 12.85
C SER A 158 -11.90 7.54 14.23
N GLY A 159 -13.18 7.57 14.66
CA GLY A 159 -13.56 7.89 16.03
C GLY A 159 -12.92 6.89 16.98
N MET A 160 -11.90 7.35 17.72
CA MET A 160 -11.27 6.62 18.81
C MET A 160 -12.35 6.20 19.83
N GLU A 161 -12.62 4.91 19.94
CA GLU A 161 -13.21 4.34 21.13
C GLU A 161 -12.09 4.06 22.15
N ASP A 162 -12.04 4.91 23.17
CA ASP A 162 -11.26 4.71 24.38
C ASP A 162 -11.77 3.47 25.12
N LEU A 163 -10.84 2.53 25.35
CA LEU A 163 -11.04 1.33 26.15
C LEU A 163 -10.63 1.60 27.60
N TYR A 164 -11.48 1.23 28.56
CA TYR A 164 -11.03 0.64 29.82
C TYR A 164 -12.05 -0.35 30.34
N GLU A 165 -11.64 -1.62 30.46
CA GLU A 165 -11.97 -2.53 31.55
C GLU A 165 -11.03 -3.76 31.49
N ASP A 166 -10.18 -3.92 32.50
CA ASP A 166 -9.09 -4.93 32.57
C ASP A 166 -9.57 -6.40 32.39
N SER A 167 -10.86 -6.69 32.55
CA SER A 167 -11.41 -8.04 32.33
C SER A 167 -11.72 -8.35 30.87
N ALA A 168 -12.13 -7.34 30.10
CA ALA A 168 -12.36 -7.46 28.66
C ALA A 168 -11.02 -7.62 27.92
N GLU A 169 -9.97 -6.90 28.37
CA GLU A 169 -8.64 -7.03 27.78
C GLU A 169 -8.07 -8.46 27.92
N GLN A 170 -8.27 -9.12 29.07
CA GLN A 170 -7.81 -10.50 29.25
C GLN A 170 -8.58 -11.50 28.36
N ALA A 171 -9.89 -11.31 28.18
CA ALA A 171 -10.69 -12.13 27.28
C ALA A 171 -10.28 -11.93 25.81
N GLU A 172 -10.03 -10.67 25.40
CA GLU A 172 -9.52 -10.35 24.07
C GLU A 172 -8.12 -10.92 23.81
N LEU A 173 -7.22 -10.85 24.80
CA LEU A 173 -5.88 -11.42 24.67
C LEU A 173 -5.92 -12.95 24.61
N ALA A 174 -6.82 -13.59 25.35
CA ALA A 174 -7.02 -15.05 25.27
C ALA A 174 -7.64 -15.48 23.93
N ALA A 175 -8.57 -14.70 23.38
CA ALA A 175 -9.12 -14.93 22.05
C ALA A 175 -8.05 -14.78 20.96
N LEU A 176 -7.21 -13.75 21.07
CA LEU A 176 -6.10 -13.50 20.15
C LEU A 176 -5.04 -14.62 20.24
N GLU A 177 -4.78 -15.14 21.43
CA GLU A 177 -3.91 -16.31 21.62
C GLU A 177 -4.50 -17.57 20.94
N ALA A 178 -5.80 -17.82 21.10
CA ALA A 178 -6.47 -18.94 20.47
C ALA A 178 -6.47 -18.83 18.94
N GLU A 179 -6.68 -17.62 18.40
CA GLU A 179 -6.59 -17.31 16.98
C GLU A 179 -5.19 -17.63 16.43
N ILE A 180 -4.12 -17.13 17.07
CA ILE A 180 -2.74 -17.38 16.64
C ILE A 180 -2.40 -18.87 16.67
N LEU A 181 -2.80 -19.58 17.73
CA LEU A 181 -2.51 -21.01 17.85
C LEU A 181 -3.32 -21.85 16.87
N ALA A 182 -4.53 -21.40 16.48
CA ALA A 182 -5.32 -22.04 15.42
C ALA A 182 -4.68 -21.81 14.04
N GLU A 183 -4.28 -20.58 13.71
CA GLU A 183 -3.56 -20.26 12.46
C GLU A 183 -2.27 -21.07 12.32
N LEU A 184 -1.51 -21.25 13.40
CA LEU A 184 -0.28 -22.07 13.41
C LEU A 184 -0.54 -23.59 13.43
N GLY A 185 -1.75 -24.01 13.80
CA GLY A 185 -2.18 -25.40 13.82
C GLY A 185 -2.70 -25.90 12.48
N GLU A 186 -3.36 -25.03 11.69
CA GLU A 186 -3.87 -25.36 10.36
C GLU A 186 -2.75 -25.59 9.33
N ASP A 187 -1.56 -25.02 9.51
CA ASP A 187 -0.39 -25.28 8.65
C ASP A 187 0.25 -26.69 8.86
N LYS A 188 -0.33 -27.57 9.69
CA LYS A 188 0.25 -28.88 10.04
C LYS A 188 -0.62 -30.11 9.78
N GLU A 189 -1.82 -30.00 9.24
CA GLU A 189 -2.66 -31.17 8.96
C GLU A 189 -3.29 -31.15 7.56
N GLU A 190 -2.53 -31.61 6.57
CA GLU A 190 -3.04 -32.67 5.69
C GLU A 190 -2.05 -33.85 5.76
N PRO A 191 -2.37 -34.94 6.48
CA PRO A 191 -1.67 -36.20 6.28
C PRO A 191 -2.05 -36.73 4.89
N GLU A 192 -1.05 -37.00 4.07
CA GLU A 192 -1.16 -37.77 2.83
C GLU A 192 -1.86 -39.10 3.15
N ASP A 193 -3.12 -39.25 2.70
CA ASP A 193 -3.81 -40.53 2.74
C ASP A 193 -3.09 -41.48 1.76
N GLU A 194 -2.53 -42.52 2.34
CA GLU A 194 -1.97 -43.70 1.69
C GLU A 194 -2.94 -44.26 0.64
N VAL A 195 -2.49 -44.35 -0.61
CA VAL A 195 -3.06 -45.30 -1.57
C VAL A 195 -2.01 -46.36 -1.85
N GLU A 196 -2.27 -47.55 -1.31
CA GLU A 196 -1.51 -48.78 -1.53
C GLU A 196 -1.42 -49.14 -3.02
N LEU A 197 -0.25 -49.69 -3.34
CA LEU A 197 0.24 -50.21 -4.61
C LEU A 197 -0.69 -51.26 -5.25
N ASP A 198 -0.80 -51.20 -6.58
CA ASP A 198 -0.98 -52.41 -7.39
C ASP A 198 0.00 -52.35 -8.59
N GLU A 199 0.72 -53.45 -8.80
CA GLU A 199 1.89 -53.60 -9.66
C GLU A 199 1.57 -53.84 -11.16
N GLU A 200 2.61 -53.63 -11.98
CA GLU A 200 2.87 -54.13 -13.36
C GLU A 200 2.60 -53.20 -14.58
N PRO A 201 3.33 -53.34 -15.71
CA PRO A 201 4.69 -52.83 -15.88
C PRO A 201 4.95 -52.04 -17.20
N VAL A 202 6.03 -51.24 -17.17
CA VAL A 202 6.96 -50.84 -18.26
C VAL A 202 6.42 -50.46 -19.66
N ALA A 203 6.63 -49.19 -20.05
CA ALA A 203 7.01 -48.81 -21.41
C ALA A 203 7.87 -47.52 -21.40
N GLU A 204 8.89 -47.51 -22.26
CA GLU A 204 10.04 -46.59 -22.36
C GLU A 204 9.77 -45.16 -22.88
N GLU A 205 10.64 -44.24 -22.43
CA GLU A 205 11.17 -43.01 -23.09
C GLU A 205 10.28 -41.75 -23.32
N PRO A 206 10.85 -40.53 -23.46
CA PRO A 206 12.24 -40.08 -23.25
C PRO A 206 12.40 -38.84 -22.32
N GLN A 207 13.63 -38.67 -21.83
CA GLN A 207 14.14 -37.55 -21.02
C GLN A 207 13.99 -36.17 -21.68
N ALA A 208 13.43 -35.22 -20.95
CA ALA A 208 13.53 -33.78 -21.24
C ALA A 208 14.46 -33.11 -20.21
N LYS A 209 15.58 -32.63 -20.74
CA LYS A 209 16.67 -31.88 -20.12
C LYS A 209 16.21 -30.76 -19.17
N GLU A 210 16.75 -30.78 -17.94
CA GLU A 210 16.96 -29.58 -17.14
C GLU A 210 18.08 -28.72 -17.76
N PRO A 211 17.94 -27.40 -17.85
CA PRO A 211 19.06 -26.53 -18.18
C PRO A 211 19.92 -26.26 -16.93
N GLU A 212 21.15 -26.77 -16.96
CA GLU A 212 22.24 -26.38 -16.06
C GLU A 212 22.42 -24.85 -16.05
N ARG A 213 22.18 -24.23 -14.89
CA ARG A 213 22.55 -22.83 -14.65
C ARG A 213 24.06 -22.76 -14.44
N THR A 214 24.74 -22.00 -15.31
CA THR A 214 26.19 -21.88 -15.29
C THR A 214 26.67 -21.02 -14.09
N PRO A 215 27.82 -21.36 -13.47
CA PRO A 215 28.36 -20.70 -12.27
C PRO A 215 28.84 -19.24 -12.46
N VAL A 216 28.62 -18.65 -13.64
CA VAL A 216 29.10 -17.30 -13.98
C VAL A 216 28.12 -16.21 -13.50
N GLU A 217 26.81 -16.47 -13.49
CA GLU A 217 25.80 -15.49 -13.06
C GLU A 217 25.75 -15.29 -11.54
N ALA A 218 26.10 -16.32 -10.77
CA ALA A 218 26.15 -16.25 -9.30
C ALA A 218 27.32 -15.37 -8.81
N ALA A 219 28.43 -15.30 -9.57
CA ALA A 219 29.59 -14.48 -9.23
C ALA A 219 29.38 -12.99 -9.54
N ALA A 220 28.61 -12.67 -10.60
CA ALA A 220 28.29 -11.30 -10.96
C ALA A 220 27.36 -10.61 -9.94
N ARG A 221 26.38 -11.36 -9.40
CA ARG A 221 25.48 -10.84 -8.34
C ARG A 221 26.17 -10.63 -7.00
N LYS A 222 27.20 -11.42 -6.67
CA LYS A 222 27.96 -11.22 -5.43
C LYS A 222 28.84 -9.95 -5.49
N ARG A 223 29.44 -9.66 -6.64
CA ARG A 223 30.23 -8.43 -6.83
C ARG A 223 29.37 -7.16 -6.80
N SER A 224 28.15 -7.18 -7.32
CA SER A 224 27.27 -6.01 -7.25
C SER A 224 26.79 -5.70 -5.84
N LEU A 225 26.59 -6.72 -5.00
CA LEU A 225 26.19 -6.55 -3.59
C LEU A 225 27.33 -6.05 -2.71
N GLU A 226 28.57 -6.52 -2.93
CA GLU A 226 29.75 -6.00 -2.20
C GLU A 226 30.02 -4.53 -2.54
N GLU A 227 29.77 -4.10 -3.78
CA GLU A 227 29.99 -2.72 -4.21
C GLU A 227 28.93 -1.75 -3.68
N GLU A 228 27.68 -2.20 -3.49
CA GLU A 228 26.63 -1.43 -2.82
C GLU A 228 26.89 -1.30 -1.31
N LEU A 229 27.32 -2.38 -0.64
CA LEU A 229 27.67 -2.34 0.79
C LEU A 229 28.82 -1.38 1.07
N ALA A 230 29.87 -1.39 0.23
CA ALA A 230 31.00 -0.47 0.37
C ALA A 230 30.60 1.00 0.15
N ARG A 231 29.59 1.27 -0.69
CA ARG A 231 29.05 2.64 -0.88
C ARG A 231 28.25 3.13 0.32
N LEU A 232 27.49 2.23 0.96
CA LEU A 232 26.72 2.57 2.15
C LEU A 232 27.63 2.84 3.35
N GLU A 233 28.66 2.01 3.57
CA GLU A 233 29.65 2.25 4.64
C GLU A 233 30.42 3.57 4.43
N ALA A 234 30.75 3.93 3.18
CA ALA A 234 31.40 5.20 2.88
C ALA A 234 30.48 6.41 3.10
N ALA A 235 29.17 6.28 2.87
CA ALA A 235 28.20 7.33 3.14
C ALA A 235 27.99 7.55 4.65
N GLU A 236 27.97 6.47 5.43
CA GLU A 236 27.83 6.54 6.89
C GLU A 236 29.04 7.23 7.54
N GLN A 237 30.26 6.92 7.09
CA GLN A 237 31.47 7.60 7.56
C GLN A 237 31.54 9.09 7.19
N GLN A 238 30.88 9.51 6.11
CA GLN A 238 30.80 10.93 5.75
C GLN A 238 29.87 11.70 6.69
N ILE A 239 28.74 11.10 7.07
CA ILE A 239 27.76 11.70 8.00
C ILE A 239 28.40 11.90 9.38
N ASP A 240 29.10 10.90 9.90
CA ASP A 240 29.79 11.01 11.19
C ASP A 240 30.86 12.13 11.19
N SER A 241 31.54 12.34 10.05
CA SER A 241 32.57 13.38 9.92
C SER A 241 32.00 14.80 9.79
N GLU A 242 30.76 14.94 9.31
CA GLU A 242 30.06 16.22 9.23
C GLU A 242 29.45 16.62 10.58
N ASP A 243 28.95 15.65 11.34
CA ASP A 243 28.43 15.87 12.70
C ASP A 243 29.56 16.23 13.69
N GLU A 244 30.74 15.60 13.58
CA GLU A 244 31.91 15.99 14.38
C GLU A 244 32.39 17.42 14.05
N ARG A 245 32.31 17.84 12.78
CA ARG A 245 32.66 19.21 12.37
C ARG A 245 31.64 20.26 12.81
N ALA A 246 30.35 19.90 12.87
CA ALA A 246 29.31 20.79 13.37
C ALA A 246 29.48 21.08 14.87
N LEU A 247 29.98 20.11 15.64
CA LEU A 247 30.23 20.25 17.08
C LEU A 247 31.50 21.05 17.43
N GLU A 248 32.48 21.17 16.52
CA GLU A 248 33.67 22.00 16.74
C GLU A 248 33.45 23.51 16.45
N LEU A 249 32.28 23.88 15.91
CA LEU A 249 31.95 25.27 15.53
C LEU A 249 30.98 25.99 16.47
N GLU A 250 30.53 25.34 17.56
CA GLU A 250 29.82 25.97 18.70
C GLU A 250 30.75 26.20 19.91
#